data_AF-A0A958FF81-F1
#
_entry.id   AF-A0A958FF81-F1
#
_cell.length_a   1.000
_cell.length_b   1.000
_cell.length_c   1.000
_cell.angle_alpha   90.00
_cell.angle_beta   90.00
_cell.angle_gamma   90.00
#
_symmetry.space_group_name_H-M   'P 1'
#
loop_
_entity.id
_entity.type
_entity.pdbx_description
1 polymer ?
#
loop_
_entity_poly.entity_id
_entity_poly.type
_entity_poly.pdbx_seq_one_letter_code
_entity_poly.pdbx_strand_id
1 'polypeptide(L)'
;TEDNVRELRKEARREGLEGISPRYIQDKVSNAIVKYPEEPTMNPFMVMNELESGLDHHSLITSEELKKRYRELIQVVKKEYTEIVKNEVQRAISADEEGIKRLFTNYIDNVKA
;
A
#
# COMPACT_ATOMS: atom_id res chain seq x y z
N THR A 1 27.92 0.16 -25.80
CA THR A 1 29.01 -0.77 -26.12
C THR A 1 28.60 -2.17 -25.76
N GLU A 2 29.07 -3.19 -26.47
CA GLU A 2 28.75 -4.61 -26.18
C GLU A 2 29.10 -5.00 -24.74
N ASP A 3 30.13 -4.38 -24.15
CA ASP A 3 30.52 -4.60 -22.76
C ASP A 3 29.43 -4.19 -21.76
N ASN A 4 28.75 -3.06 -21.95
CA ASN A 4 27.62 -2.65 -21.09
C ASN A 4 26.46 -3.66 -21.17
N VAL A 5 26.20 -4.22 -22.35
CA VAL A 5 25.14 -5.23 -22.53
C VAL A 5 25.50 -6.54 -21.82
N ARG A 6 26.78 -6.93 -21.84
CA ARG A 6 27.29 -8.09 -21.10
C ARG A 6 27.28 -7.88 -19.59
N GLU A 7 27.57 -6.68 -19.10
CA GLU A 7 27.48 -6.34 -17.67
C GLU A 7 26.03 -6.37 -17.18
N LEU A 8 25.10 -5.70 -17.89
CA LEU A 8 23.67 -5.72 -17.56
C LEU A 8 23.09 -7.15 -17.53
N ARG A 9 23.52 -8.03 -18.45
CA ARG A 9 23.13 -9.45 -18.45
C ARG A 9 23.69 -10.24 -17.26
N LYS A 10 24.85 -9.86 -16.73
CA LYS A 10 25.44 -10.50 -15.54
C LYS A 10 24.73 -10.06 -14.26
N GLU A 11 24.24 -8.82 -14.21
CA GLU A 11 23.53 -8.27 -13.05
C GLU A 11 22.10 -8.81 -12.92
N ALA A 12 21.41 -9.12 -14.03
CA ALA A 12 20.01 -9.53 -14.02
C ALA A 12 19.78 -10.95 -14.58
N ARG A 13 19.95 -11.99 -13.72
CA ARG A 13 19.82 -13.42 -14.09
C ARG A 13 18.48 -13.85 -14.72
N ARG A 14 17.38 -13.11 -14.52
CA ARG A 14 16.02 -13.50 -14.94
C ARG A 14 15.41 -12.64 -16.06
N GLU A 15 16.13 -11.61 -16.52
CA GLU A 15 15.66 -10.68 -17.57
C GLU A 15 14.27 -10.03 -17.33
N GLY A 16 13.71 -10.11 -16.12
CA GLY A 16 12.38 -9.58 -15.81
C GLY A 16 11.20 -10.39 -16.37
N LEU A 17 11.44 -11.62 -16.84
CA LEU A 17 10.41 -12.48 -17.45
C LEU A 17 9.54 -13.24 -16.42
N GLU A 18 9.78 -13.04 -15.13
CA GLU A 18 9.05 -13.68 -14.04
C GLU A 18 8.52 -12.65 -13.04
N GLY A 19 7.30 -12.90 -12.54
CA GLY A 19 6.68 -12.12 -11.47
C GLY A 19 5.69 -11.09 -11.98
N ILE A 20 5.64 -9.95 -11.28
CA ILE A 20 4.68 -8.89 -11.58
C ILE A 20 5.24 -8.00 -12.68
N SER A 21 4.51 -7.90 -13.79
CA SER A 21 4.91 -7.03 -14.90
C SER A 21 4.68 -5.54 -14.54
N PRO A 22 5.52 -4.62 -15.04
CA PRO A 22 5.26 -3.18 -14.88
C PRO A 22 3.91 -2.76 -15.44
N ARG A 23 3.46 -3.40 -16.53
CA ARG A 23 2.15 -3.16 -17.13
C ARG A 23 1.02 -3.52 -16.19
N TYR A 24 1.11 -4.65 -15.48
CA TYR A 24 0.13 -5.00 -14.46
C TYR A 24 0.00 -3.90 -13.41
N ILE A 25 1.12 -3.38 -12.89
CA ILE A 25 1.09 -2.30 -11.89
C ILE A 25 0.39 -1.06 -12.47
N GLN A 26 0.75 -0.65 -13.69
CA GLN A 26 0.12 0.48 -14.38
C GLN A 26 -1.38 0.28 -14.55
N ASP A 27 -1.81 -0.90 -14.98
CA ASP A 27 -3.22 -1.24 -15.18
C ASP A 27 -3.99 -1.20 -13.85
N LYS A 28 -3.40 -1.70 -12.75
CA LYS A 28 -4.03 -1.65 -11.42
C LYS A 28 -4.14 -0.26 -10.85
N VAL A 29 -3.15 0.60 -11.06
CA VAL A 29 -3.24 2.02 -10.73
C VAL A 29 -4.35 2.69 -11.55
N SER A 30 -4.39 2.43 -12.86
CA SER A 30 -5.40 3.01 -13.76
C SER A 30 -6.82 2.58 -13.36
N ASN A 31 -7.00 1.29 -13.04
CA ASN A 31 -8.27 0.76 -12.53
C ASN A 31 -8.67 1.40 -11.20
N ALA A 32 -7.71 1.60 -10.29
CA ALA A 32 -7.99 2.24 -9.00
C ALA A 32 -8.51 3.68 -9.19
N ILE A 33 -8.00 4.44 -10.15
CA ILE A 33 -8.50 5.79 -10.48
C ILE A 33 -9.94 5.74 -10.98
N VAL A 34 -10.24 4.83 -11.90
CA VAL A 34 -11.57 4.76 -12.55
C VAL A 34 -12.64 4.20 -11.62
N LYS A 35 -12.26 3.34 -10.66
CA LYS A 35 -13.18 2.67 -9.74
C LYS A 35 -13.83 3.60 -8.70
N TYR A 36 -13.17 4.71 -8.38
CA TYR A 36 -13.64 5.66 -7.37
C TYR A 36 -13.80 7.06 -7.97
N PRO A 37 -14.75 7.27 -8.90
CA PRO A 37 -14.89 8.54 -9.64
C PRO A 37 -15.30 9.73 -8.77
N GLU A 38 -15.93 9.46 -7.62
CA GLU A 38 -16.37 10.47 -6.64
C GLU A 38 -15.22 10.95 -5.75
N GLU A 39 -14.09 10.24 -5.73
CA GLU A 39 -12.95 10.55 -4.87
C GLU A 39 -11.95 11.46 -5.61
N PRO A 40 -11.69 12.67 -5.13
CA PRO A 40 -10.85 13.65 -5.85
C PRO A 40 -9.37 13.25 -5.86
N THR A 41 -8.97 12.33 -4.99
CA THR A 41 -7.58 11.89 -4.84
C THR A 41 -7.51 10.39 -4.61
N MET A 42 -6.46 9.76 -5.11
CA MET A 42 -6.19 8.37 -4.74
C MET A 42 -5.57 8.26 -3.36
N ASN A 43 -6.05 7.30 -2.58
CA ASN A 43 -5.37 6.86 -1.36
C ASN A 43 -4.63 5.52 -1.58
N PRO A 44 -3.62 5.20 -0.75
CA PRO A 44 -2.86 3.96 -0.90
C PRO A 44 -3.70 2.68 -0.79
N PHE A 45 -4.80 2.68 -0.03
CA PHE A 45 -5.68 1.51 0.10
C PHE A 45 -6.39 1.18 -1.21
N MET A 46 -6.80 2.19 -1.99
CA MET A 46 -7.41 1.98 -3.30
C MET A 46 -6.47 1.18 -4.21
N VAL A 47 -5.20 1.57 -4.26
CA VAL A 47 -4.18 0.88 -5.07
C VAL A 47 -3.86 -0.51 -4.51
N MET A 48 -3.64 -0.64 -3.20
CA MET A 48 -3.33 -1.93 -2.58
C MET A 48 -4.46 -2.96 -2.74
N ASN A 49 -5.71 -2.52 -2.64
CA ASN A 49 -6.86 -3.40 -2.83
C ASN A 49 -6.99 -3.88 -4.28
N GLU A 50 -6.69 -3.01 -5.25
CA GLU A 50 -6.74 -3.36 -6.67
C GLU A 50 -5.56 -4.25 -7.10
N LEU A 51 -4.40 -4.06 -6.48
CA LEU A 51 -3.26 -4.97 -6.61
C LEU A 51 -3.58 -6.36 -6.06
N GLU A 52 -4.25 -6.46 -4.90
CA GLU A 52 -4.58 -7.74 -4.27
C GLU A 52 -5.68 -8.50 -5.04
N SER A 53 -6.80 -7.85 -5.37
CA SER A 53 -7.89 -8.45 -6.16
C SER A 53 -7.45 -8.86 -7.56
N GLY A 54 -6.47 -8.14 -8.12
CA GLY A 54 -5.94 -8.39 -9.44
C GLY A 54 -5.09 -9.65 -9.56
N LEU A 55 -4.54 -10.17 -8.46
CA LEU A 55 -3.67 -11.35 -8.47
C LEU A 55 -4.42 -12.61 -8.90
N ASP A 56 -5.72 -12.68 -8.66
CA ASP A 56 -6.55 -13.84 -9.00
C ASP A 56 -6.67 -14.02 -10.52
N HIS A 57 -6.66 -12.92 -11.26
CA HIS A 57 -6.88 -12.86 -12.71
C HIS A 57 -5.58 -12.67 -13.51
N HIS A 58 -4.42 -12.75 -12.85
CA HIS A 58 -3.14 -12.50 -13.51
C HIS A 58 -2.66 -13.69 -14.33
N SER A 59 -2.67 -13.55 -15.66
CA SER A 59 -2.35 -14.62 -16.62
C SER A 59 -0.92 -15.17 -16.50
N LEU A 60 0.04 -14.37 -16.04
CA LEU A 60 1.45 -14.78 -15.91
C LEU A 60 1.79 -15.34 -14.52
N ILE A 61 0.87 -15.27 -13.54
CA ILE A 61 1.06 -15.81 -12.19
C ILE A 61 0.03 -16.92 -12.00
N THR A 62 0.38 -18.11 -12.46
CA THR A 62 -0.50 -19.29 -12.40
C THR A 62 -0.29 -20.11 -11.12
N SER A 63 0.84 -19.95 -10.44
CA SER A 63 1.15 -20.65 -9.19
C SER A 63 0.39 -20.04 -8.01
N GLU A 64 -0.47 -20.83 -7.37
CA GLU A 64 -1.20 -20.44 -6.16
C GLU A 64 -0.26 -20.13 -4.99
N GLU A 65 0.88 -20.80 -4.90
CA GLU A 65 1.89 -20.52 -3.88
C GLU A 65 2.56 -19.15 -4.10
N LEU A 66 2.80 -18.79 -5.36
CA LEU A 66 3.30 -17.48 -5.71
C LEU A 66 2.26 -16.37 -5.47
N LYS A 67 0.98 -16.61 -5.79
CA LYS A 67 -0.11 -15.69 -5.44
C LYS A 67 -0.21 -15.49 -3.94
N LYS A 68 -0.15 -16.58 -3.16
CA LYS A 68 -0.15 -16.52 -1.69
C LYS A 68 0.99 -15.66 -1.18
N ARG A 69 2.22 -15.88 -1.65
CA ARG A 69 3.38 -15.06 -1.31
C ARG A 69 3.16 -13.58 -1.63
N TYR A 70 2.60 -13.24 -2.78
CA TYR A 70 2.32 -11.84 -3.13
C TYR A 70 1.24 -11.22 -2.25
N ARG A 71 0.18 -11.96 -1.91
CA ARG A 71 -0.83 -11.49 -0.93
C ARG A 71 -0.17 -11.23 0.42
N GLU A 72 0.68 -12.14 0.91
CA GLU A 72 1.41 -11.95 2.17
C GLU A 72 2.27 -10.66 2.16
N LEU A 73 2.98 -10.40 1.06
CA LEU A 73 3.75 -9.16 0.91
C LEU A 73 2.86 -7.91 0.94
N ILE A 74 1.70 -7.93 0.27
CA ILE A 74 0.74 -6.82 0.32
C ILE A 74 0.23 -6.62 1.75
N GLN A 75 -0.02 -7.69 2.50
CA GLN A 75 -0.46 -7.60 3.90
C GLN A 75 0.60 -6.98 4.82
N VAL A 76 1.89 -7.28 4.60
CA VAL A 76 2.99 -6.61 5.32
C VAL A 76 2.96 -5.10 5.05
N VAL A 77 2.85 -4.69 3.79
CA VAL A 77 2.80 -3.26 3.43
C VAL A 77 1.57 -2.57 4.01
N LYS A 78 0.39 -3.21 3.95
CA LYS A 78 -0.85 -2.67 4.56
C LYS A 78 -0.70 -2.45 6.06
N LYS A 79 -0.05 -3.39 6.75
CA LYS A 79 0.23 -3.29 8.19
C LYS A 79 1.19 -2.14 8.48
N GLU A 80 2.30 -2.04 7.75
CA GLU A 80 3.25 -0.95 7.92
C GLU A 80 2.62 0.42 7.67
N TYR A 81 1.86 0.56 6.59
CA TYR A 81 1.15 1.80 6.27
C TYR A 81 0.16 2.18 7.38
N THR A 82 -0.56 1.21 7.94
CA THR A 82 -1.47 1.44 9.05
C THR A 82 -0.75 1.96 10.30
N GLU A 83 0.42 1.41 10.63
CA GLU A 83 1.21 1.89 11.77
C GLU A 83 1.76 3.31 11.51
N ILE A 84 2.21 3.60 10.28
CA ILE A 84 2.63 4.96 9.90
C ILE A 84 1.48 5.95 10.08
N VAL A 85 0.29 5.65 9.51
CA VAL A 85 -0.87 6.54 9.60
C VAL A 85 -1.31 6.74 11.05
N LYS A 86 -1.32 5.69 11.87
CA LYS A 86 -1.61 5.82 13.31
C LYS A 86 -0.66 6.79 13.99
N ASN A 87 0.64 6.66 13.75
CA ASN A 87 1.66 7.51 14.35
C ASN A 87 1.56 8.97 13.87
N GLU A 88 1.23 9.20 12.59
CA GLU A 88 0.98 10.54 12.05
C GLU A 88 -0.25 11.19 12.69
N VAL A 89 -1.37 10.46 12.78
CA VAL A 89 -2.60 10.97 13.41
C VAL A 89 -2.39 11.27 14.89
N GLN A 90 -1.72 10.36 15.62
CA GLN A 90 -1.40 10.60 17.04
C GLN A 90 -0.51 11.82 17.23
N ARG A 91 0.52 12.01 16.37
CA ARG A 91 1.37 13.20 16.42
C ARG A 91 0.61 14.48 16.13
N ALA A 92 -0.27 14.46 15.13
CA ALA A 92 -1.10 15.60 14.77
C ALA A 92 -2.06 16.00 15.92
N ILE A 93 -2.66 15.03 16.61
CA ILE A 93 -3.53 15.28 17.77
C ILE A 93 -2.71 15.78 18.96
N SER A 94 -1.55 15.16 19.23
CA SER A 94 -0.67 15.51 20.35
C SER A 94 -0.06 16.92 20.23
N ALA A 95 -0.09 17.51 19.03
CA ALA A 95 0.34 18.89 18.83
C ALA A 95 -0.64 19.93 19.41
N ASP A 96 -1.88 19.55 19.74
CA ASP A 96 -2.85 20.39 20.44
C ASP A 96 -3.02 19.94 21.91
N GLU A 97 -1.97 20.14 22.72
CA GLU A 97 -1.98 19.80 24.15
C GLU A 97 -3.12 20.51 24.92
N GLU A 98 -3.51 21.72 24.50
CA GLU A 98 -4.62 22.45 25.11
C GLU A 98 -5.98 21.81 24.81
N GLY A 99 -6.21 21.38 23.56
CA GLY A 99 -7.39 20.62 23.15
C GLY A 99 -7.50 19.29 23.89
N ILE A 100 -6.39 18.56 24.05
CA ILE A 100 -6.33 17.31 24.83
C ILE A 100 -6.70 17.55 26.29
N LYS A 101 -6.12 18.58 26.92
CA LYS A 101 -6.46 18.94 28.31
C LYS A 101 -7.95 19.25 28.47
N ARG A 102 -8.55 20.01 27.55
CA ARG A 102 -9.99 20.31 27.59
C ARG A 102 -10.85 19.05 27.49
N LEU A 103 -10.53 18.13 26.57
CA LEU A 103 -11.21 16.85 26.43
C LEU A 103 -11.12 16.00 27.70
N PHE A 104 -9.93 15.92 28.32
CA PHE A 104 -9.72 15.21 29.58
C PHE A 104 -10.53 15.82 30.73
N THR A 105 -10.55 17.15 30.86
CA THR A 105 -11.36 17.84 31.88
C THR A 105 -12.84 17.55 31.68
N ASN A 106 -13.35 17.66 30.44
CA ASN A 106 -14.75 17.33 30.14
C ASN A 106 -15.10 15.88 30.46
N TYR A 107 -14.19 14.94 30.20
CA TYR A 107 -14.40 13.53 30.55
C TYR A 107 -14.49 13.33 32.07
N ILE A 108 -13.57 13.92 32.84
CA ILE A 108 -13.59 13.87 34.31
C ILE A 108 -14.89 14.48 34.87
N ASP A 109 -15.31 15.61 34.33
CA ASP A 109 -16.51 16.30 34.79
C ASP A 109 -17.77 15.46 34.54
N ASN A 110 -17.86 14.76 33.39
CA ASN A 110 -18.97 13.85 33.09
C ASN A 110 -18.95 12.55 33.91
N VAL A 111 -17.78 12.08 34.35
CA VAL A 111 -17.66 10.86 35.18
C VAL A 111 -17.89 11.16 36.67
N LYS A 112 -17.63 12.39 37.10
CA LYS A 112 -17.86 12.84 38.48
C LYS A 112 -19.28 13.37 38.74
N ALA A 113 -20.02 13.71 37.69
CA ALA A 113 -21.45 14.04 37.74
C ALA A 113 -22.29 12.78 37.95
#